data_AF-A0A378ND34-F1
#
_entry.id   AF-A0A378ND34-F1
#
_cell.length_a   1.000
_cell.length_b   1.000
_cell.length_c   1.000
_cell.angle_alpha   90.00
_cell.angle_beta   90.00
_cell.angle_gamma   90.00
#
_symmetry.space_group_name_H-M   'P 1'
#
loop_
_entity.id
_entity.type
_entity.pdbx_description
1 polymer ?
#
loop_
_entity_poly.entity_id
_entity_poly.type
_entity_poly.pdbx_seq_one_letter_code
_entity_poly.pdbx_strand_id
1 'polypeptide(L)'
;MSKILDDIALELRNNKKKVQLIYAFNGTGKTRISRKFKELISPKLEDDTEYSGELKHKKILYYSSFTEDLFYWDNDLEYDSKIKLKIHKNSFTDWVFIEQGLEDTVTRIFQHYTNEKLTPNFNEEYTFQNEYGDNITIPAYSEIVFSYARGDDAFQENIKISKGEESNFVWSVFYSLFEQVISELNIAEIKNRSTDKFNNLEYVFIDDPVSSLDENHFIELAIDIAQLIQSSESNLKFIITTHNPLFYNVLHNEFRRENSISYRLEKINYDDFILSKQESDSPFAYQVYLKNQLEDLFKEEVLAEKLKELIKKVISKDKEEKIERLFTNGLTQEELEEFHKEFPEFNDLYVIKTYFKKENKKVFYKVKFFKDKEIDDCKVEKYHFNFIRNILEKVSTFLGYYEFKELLPKSNENNPELYNKRIESYTNRRVNFGSHSKHSGEEMPFVNSNDKRVLKFLVTYLSESKDVNKIFKFKPRYIKFAFLNINEG
;
A
#
# COMPACT_ATOMS: atom_id res chain seq x y z
N MET A 1 18.03 5.90 7.19
CA MET A 1 18.08 5.57 8.62
C MET A 1 16.73 5.02 9.02
N SER A 2 16.68 3.95 9.82
CA SER A 2 15.42 3.48 10.40
C SER A 2 14.87 4.49 11.39
N LYS A 3 13.55 4.52 11.55
CA LYS A 3 12.80 5.45 12.40
C LYS A 3 11.67 4.69 13.11
N ILE A 4 11.26 5.15 14.28
CA ILE A 4 10.00 4.71 14.90
C ILE A 4 8.82 5.48 14.29
N LEU A 5 7.59 4.98 14.45
CA LEU A 5 6.40 5.64 13.87
C LEU A 5 6.19 7.08 14.38
N ASP A 6 6.59 7.36 15.63
CA ASP A 6 6.50 8.71 16.21
C ASP A 6 7.40 9.71 15.47
N ASP A 7 8.61 9.30 15.11
CA ASP A 7 9.53 10.12 14.31
C ASP A 7 9.00 10.35 12.89
N ILE A 8 8.32 9.34 12.31
CA ILE A 8 7.70 9.49 11.00
C ILE A 8 6.50 10.45 11.09
N ALA A 9 5.67 10.35 12.13
CA ALA A 9 4.56 11.28 12.35
C ALA A 9 5.08 12.73 12.50
N LEU A 10 6.19 12.93 13.21
CA LEU A 10 6.88 14.23 13.30
C LEU A 10 7.39 14.72 11.95
N GLU A 11 8.00 13.83 11.15
CA GLU A 11 8.45 14.15 9.79
C GLU A 11 7.29 14.59 8.90
N LEU A 12 6.17 13.88 8.92
CA LEU A 12 4.96 14.23 8.18
C LEU A 12 4.39 15.58 8.63
N ARG A 13 4.40 15.86 9.94
CA ARG A 13 3.91 17.14 10.49
C ARG A 13 4.77 18.31 10.06
N ASN A 14 6.09 18.14 10.15
CA ASN A 14 7.07 19.19 9.83
C ASN A 14 7.15 19.49 8.33
N ASN A 15 6.60 18.62 7.49
CA ASN A 15 6.52 18.84 6.07
C ASN A 15 5.50 19.95 5.73
N LYS A 16 5.90 20.86 4.83
CA LYS A 16 5.09 22.00 4.37
C LYS A 16 4.32 21.72 3.08
N LYS A 17 4.47 20.53 2.49
CA LYS A 17 3.74 20.12 1.29
C LYS A 17 2.24 20.03 1.59
N LYS A 18 1.43 20.49 0.63
CA LYS A 18 -0.05 20.46 0.71
C LYS A 18 -0.53 19.01 0.72
N VAL A 19 0.08 18.16 -0.11
CA VAL A 19 -0.28 16.74 -0.24
C VAL A 19 0.91 15.85 0.08
N GLN A 20 0.71 14.87 0.95
CA GLN A 20 1.69 13.84 1.27
C GLN A 20 1.07 12.47 0.98
N LEU A 21 1.58 11.80 -0.06
CA LEU A 21 1.09 10.49 -0.49
C LEU A 21 2.05 9.40 -0.02
N ILE A 22 1.55 8.36 0.64
CA ILE A 22 2.38 7.30 1.21
C ILE A 22 1.88 5.94 0.71
N TYR A 23 2.74 5.24 -0.02
CA TYR A 23 2.55 3.84 -0.34
C TYR A 23 3.07 2.96 0.80
N ALA A 24 2.29 2.00 1.29
CA ALA A 24 2.80 0.95 2.17
C ALA A 24 2.03 -0.37 2.02
N PHE A 25 2.74 -1.50 2.12
CA PHE A 25 2.12 -2.82 2.08
C PHE A 25 1.10 -3.03 3.20
N ASN A 26 0.17 -3.95 2.99
CA ASN A 26 -0.72 -4.41 4.06
C ASN A 26 0.08 -4.95 5.24
N GLY A 27 -0.34 -4.58 6.46
CA GLY A 27 0.38 -4.94 7.69
C GLY A 27 1.61 -4.09 8.02
N THR A 28 2.00 -3.12 7.17
CA THR A 28 3.15 -2.23 7.44
C THR A 28 2.88 -1.21 8.54
N GLY A 29 1.60 -0.98 8.92
CA GLY A 29 1.25 -0.07 10.00
C GLY A 29 0.72 1.30 9.56
N LYS A 30 0.13 1.42 8.36
CA LYS A 30 -0.54 2.65 7.85
C LYS A 30 -1.57 3.20 8.85
N THR A 31 -2.44 2.33 9.35
CA THR A 31 -3.43 2.69 10.36
C THR A 31 -2.80 3.03 11.72
N ARG A 32 -1.60 2.51 12.03
CA ARG A 32 -0.89 2.90 13.27
C ARG A 32 -0.25 4.28 13.13
N ILE A 33 0.30 4.61 11.96
CA ILE A 33 0.85 5.95 11.73
C ILE A 33 -0.25 7.02 11.68
N SER A 34 -1.44 6.72 11.13
CA SER A 34 -2.57 7.66 11.18
C SER A 34 -2.97 7.98 12.63
N ARG A 35 -2.97 6.97 13.52
CA ARG A 35 -3.18 7.16 14.97
C ARG A 35 -2.12 8.03 15.62
N LYS A 36 -0.84 7.71 15.42
CA LYS A 36 0.28 8.50 15.98
C LYS A 36 0.25 9.94 15.49
N PHE A 37 -0.09 10.15 14.22
CA PHE A 37 -0.25 11.48 13.65
C PHE A 37 -1.43 12.23 14.28
N LYS A 38 -2.58 11.59 14.46
CA LYS A 38 -3.73 12.18 15.16
C LYS A 38 -3.37 12.60 16.59
N GLU A 39 -2.75 11.71 17.37
CA GLU A 39 -2.32 11.97 18.75
C GLU A 39 -1.33 13.14 18.84
N LEU A 40 -0.44 13.28 17.86
CA LEU A 40 0.53 14.37 17.77
C LEU A 40 -0.12 15.73 17.50
N ILE A 41 -1.20 15.77 16.71
CA ILE A 41 -1.89 17.01 16.31
C ILE A 41 -2.97 17.42 17.31
N SER A 42 -3.69 16.43 17.85
CA SER A 42 -4.81 16.62 18.78
C SER A 42 -4.69 15.62 19.93
N PRO A 43 -3.84 15.89 20.95
CA PRO A 43 -3.72 15.05 22.14
C PRO A 43 -5.08 14.94 22.85
N LYS A 44 -5.42 13.74 23.36
CA LYS A 44 -6.69 13.54 24.07
C LYS A 44 -6.76 14.45 25.31
N LEU A 45 -7.80 15.26 25.41
CA LEU A 45 -8.23 15.89 26.66
C LEU A 45 -9.11 14.89 27.43
N GLU A 46 -9.08 14.93 28.76
CA GLU A 46 -9.63 13.87 29.64
C GLU A 46 -11.14 13.59 29.49
N ASP A 47 -11.92 14.51 28.89
CA ASP A 47 -13.39 14.38 28.73
C ASP A 47 -13.87 14.24 27.26
N ASP A 48 -12.97 14.17 26.29
CA ASP A 48 -13.37 14.15 24.87
C ASP A 48 -13.38 12.71 24.32
N THR A 49 -14.56 12.08 24.23
CA THR A 49 -14.63 10.77 23.55
C THR A 49 -14.28 10.97 22.07
N GLU A 50 -13.58 9.98 21.50
CA GLU A 50 -12.85 10.03 20.23
C GLU A 50 -13.65 10.61 19.04
N TYR A 51 -14.97 10.52 19.12
CA TYR A 51 -15.96 10.85 18.09
C TYR A 51 -17.09 11.77 18.58
N SER A 52 -17.20 12.06 19.88
CA SER A 52 -18.23 12.96 20.43
C SER A 52 -17.81 14.42 20.51
N GLY A 53 -16.50 14.70 20.44
CA GLY A 53 -15.99 16.05 20.53
C GLY A 53 -16.46 16.96 19.41
N GLU A 54 -16.80 18.21 19.74
CA GLU A 54 -17.28 19.20 18.78
C GLU A 54 -16.29 19.36 17.62
N LEU A 55 -16.81 19.38 16.38
CA LEU A 55 -15.99 19.57 15.17
C LEU A 55 -15.12 20.82 15.24
N LYS A 56 -15.61 21.87 15.90
CA LYS A 56 -14.92 23.15 16.11
C LYS A 56 -13.58 23.02 16.81
N HIS A 57 -13.38 21.99 17.63
CA HIS A 57 -12.12 21.75 18.34
C HIS A 57 -11.18 20.81 17.60
N LYS A 58 -11.63 20.16 16.51
CA LYS A 58 -10.83 19.20 15.78
C LYS A 58 -9.85 19.90 14.83
N LYS A 59 -8.56 19.58 15.00
CA LYS A 59 -7.49 20.00 14.10
C LYS A 59 -7.22 19.04 12.95
N ILE A 60 -7.78 17.83 13.04
CA ILE A 60 -7.62 16.77 12.05
C ILE A 60 -8.93 16.02 11.84
N LEU A 61 -9.29 15.82 10.58
CA LEU A 61 -10.28 14.84 10.15
C LEU A 61 -9.53 13.63 9.61
N TYR A 62 -10.01 12.44 9.92
CA TYR A 62 -9.38 11.22 9.43
C TYR A 62 -10.43 10.23 8.93
N TYR A 63 -10.11 9.54 7.84
CA TYR A 63 -10.79 8.37 7.34
C TYR A 63 -9.85 7.17 7.52
N SER A 64 -10.33 6.08 8.13
CA SER A 64 -9.59 4.84 8.35
C SER A 64 -10.54 3.71 8.73
N SER A 65 -10.02 2.49 8.96
CA SER A 65 -10.83 1.40 9.52
C SER A 65 -11.56 1.77 10.83
N PHE A 66 -10.98 2.65 11.66
CA PHE A 66 -11.64 3.10 12.89
C PHE A 66 -12.89 3.97 12.64
N THR A 67 -12.95 4.70 11.53
CA THR A 67 -14.16 5.44 11.15
C THR A 67 -15.18 4.55 10.47
N GLU A 68 -14.74 3.49 9.78
CA GLU A 68 -15.64 2.43 9.32
C GLU A 68 -16.33 1.72 10.49
N ASP A 69 -15.62 1.49 11.59
CA ASP A 69 -16.17 0.89 12.81
C ASP A 69 -17.24 1.76 13.51
N LEU A 70 -17.47 3.00 13.06
CA LEU A 70 -18.64 3.79 13.48
C LEU A 70 -19.96 3.20 12.97
N PHE A 71 -19.88 2.38 11.93
CA PHE A 71 -21.01 1.70 11.30
C PHE A 71 -20.94 0.22 11.62
N TYR A 72 -22.02 -0.34 12.16
CA TYR A 72 -22.04 -1.74 12.57
C TYR A 72 -23.39 -2.38 12.28
N TRP A 73 -23.36 -3.64 11.85
CA TRP A 73 -24.59 -4.37 11.55
C TRP A 73 -25.25 -4.84 12.84
N ASP A 74 -26.51 -4.45 13.00
CA ASP A 74 -27.41 -5.16 13.89
C ASP A 74 -28.05 -6.32 13.10
N ASN A 75 -27.72 -7.55 13.52
CA ASN A 75 -28.26 -8.77 12.92
C ASN A 75 -29.18 -9.50 13.92
N ASP A 76 -29.73 -8.79 14.90
CA ASP A 76 -30.64 -9.38 15.87
C ASP A 76 -31.97 -9.76 15.21
N LEU A 77 -32.00 -10.99 14.69
CA LEU A 77 -33.16 -11.62 14.06
C LEU A 77 -34.18 -12.15 15.09
N GLU A 78 -33.87 -12.15 16.39
CA GLU A 78 -34.78 -12.67 17.42
C GLU A 78 -35.88 -11.66 17.76
N TYR A 79 -35.62 -10.35 17.62
CA TYR A 79 -36.53 -9.28 18.06
C TYR A 79 -36.92 -8.25 16.98
N ASP A 80 -36.09 -8.04 15.95
CA ASP A 80 -36.41 -7.15 14.82
C ASP A 80 -36.19 -7.90 13.50
N SER A 81 -37.24 -8.04 12.70
CA SER A 81 -37.21 -8.82 11.45
C SER A 81 -36.41 -8.15 10.31
N LYS A 82 -35.76 -7.01 10.60
CA LYS A 82 -35.07 -6.16 9.63
C LYS A 82 -33.58 -6.11 9.93
N ILE A 83 -32.77 -6.45 8.95
CA ILE A 83 -31.31 -6.29 9.00
C ILE A 83 -31.01 -4.79 8.81
N LYS A 84 -30.35 -4.16 9.78
CA LYS A 84 -30.05 -2.72 9.77
C LYS A 84 -28.58 -2.44 10.04
N LEU A 85 -28.06 -1.40 9.39
CA LEU A 85 -26.74 -0.84 9.68
C LEU A 85 -26.94 0.31 10.68
N LYS A 86 -26.37 0.18 11.88
CA LYS A 86 -26.43 1.19 12.94
C LYS A 86 -25.20 2.09 12.90
N ILE A 87 -25.39 3.34 13.32
CA ILE A 87 -24.34 4.35 13.42
C ILE A 87 -24.11 4.70 14.88
N HIS A 88 -22.88 4.56 15.37
CA HIS A 88 -22.49 5.10 16.66
C HIS A 88 -22.59 6.62 16.65
N LYS A 89 -23.17 7.22 17.70
CA LYS A 89 -23.27 8.68 17.82
C LYS A 89 -21.91 9.35 17.66
N ASN A 90 -21.80 10.25 16.69
CA ASN A 90 -20.56 10.97 16.41
C ASN A 90 -20.82 12.31 15.72
N SER A 91 -19.91 13.25 15.91
CA SER A 91 -20.02 14.60 15.36
C SER A 91 -19.97 14.67 13.82
N PHE A 92 -19.43 13.63 13.15
CA PHE A 92 -19.26 13.63 11.70
C PHE A 92 -20.58 13.34 10.99
N THR A 93 -21.27 12.28 11.38
CA THR A 93 -22.57 11.90 10.80
C THR A 93 -23.66 12.86 11.22
N ASP A 94 -23.61 13.41 12.44
CA ASP A 94 -24.52 14.47 12.89
C ASP A 94 -24.39 15.69 11.97
N TRP A 95 -23.16 16.10 11.63
CA TRP A 95 -22.96 17.19 10.67
C TRP A 95 -23.51 16.87 9.28
N VAL A 96 -23.17 15.70 8.74
CA VAL A 96 -23.56 15.32 7.36
C VAL A 96 -25.07 15.18 7.21
N PHE A 97 -25.74 14.49 8.13
CA PHE A 97 -27.15 14.15 7.98
C PHE A 97 -28.08 15.13 8.70
N ILE A 98 -27.80 15.47 9.96
CA ILE A 98 -28.72 16.27 10.78
C ILE A 98 -28.57 17.76 10.46
N GLU A 99 -27.33 18.26 10.33
CA GLU A 99 -27.09 19.68 10.15
C GLU A 99 -27.10 20.13 8.68
N GLN A 100 -26.58 19.30 7.77
CA GLN A 100 -26.46 19.64 6.35
C GLN A 100 -27.49 18.95 5.45
N GLY A 101 -28.17 17.90 5.91
CA GLY A 101 -29.17 17.18 5.10
C GLY A 101 -28.59 16.60 3.80
N LEU A 102 -27.43 15.94 3.88
CA LEU A 102 -26.71 15.43 2.71
C LEU A 102 -27.05 13.99 2.34
N GLU A 103 -28.14 13.42 2.84
CA GLU A 103 -28.57 12.05 2.56
C GLU A 103 -28.66 11.74 1.06
N ASP A 104 -29.19 12.66 0.26
CA ASP A 104 -29.32 12.50 -1.19
C ASP A 104 -27.95 12.54 -1.88
N THR A 105 -27.04 13.38 -1.39
CA THR A 105 -25.67 13.48 -1.92
C THR A 105 -24.89 12.21 -1.61
N VAL A 106 -24.97 11.73 -0.37
CA VAL A 106 -24.37 10.45 0.06
C VAL A 106 -24.93 9.30 -0.77
N THR A 107 -26.25 9.26 -0.98
CA THR A 107 -26.91 8.22 -1.79
C THR A 107 -26.39 8.23 -3.23
N ARG A 108 -26.29 9.40 -3.86
CA ARG A 108 -25.78 9.54 -5.23
C ARG A 108 -24.34 9.07 -5.35
N ILE A 109 -23.45 9.47 -4.44
CA ILE A 109 -22.04 9.07 -4.46
C ILE A 109 -21.92 7.55 -4.23
N PHE A 110 -22.70 7.01 -3.30
CA PHE A 110 -22.70 5.58 -3.01
C PHE A 110 -23.15 4.77 -4.21
N GLN A 111 -24.25 5.16 -4.85
CA GLN A 111 -24.78 4.54 -6.07
C GLN A 111 -23.80 4.61 -7.23
N HIS A 112 -23.08 5.72 -7.37
CA HIS A 112 -22.07 5.93 -8.40
C HIS A 112 -20.93 4.89 -8.32
N TYR A 113 -20.41 4.61 -7.13
CA TYR A 113 -19.32 3.63 -6.95
C TYR A 113 -19.77 2.19 -6.75
N THR A 114 -21.08 1.93 -6.68
CA THR A 114 -21.61 0.59 -6.43
C THR A 114 -22.64 0.18 -7.47
N ASN A 115 -23.89 0.57 -7.26
CA ASN A 115 -25.00 0.21 -8.10
C ASN A 115 -26.09 1.27 -8.03
N GLU A 116 -26.48 1.82 -9.18
CA GLU A 116 -27.51 2.86 -9.31
C GLU A 116 -28.87 2.49 -8.70
N LYS A 117 -29.14 1.19 -8.49
CA LYS A 117 -30.40 0.69 -7.95
C LYS A 117 -30.38 0.42 -6.45
N LEU A 118 -29.21 0.51 -5.83
CA LEU A 118 -29.01 0.23 -4.41
C LEU A 118 -29.18 1.52 -3.61
N THR A 119 -30.21 1.60 -2.78
CA THR A 119 -30.58 2.84 -2.07
C THR A 119 -30.47 2.65 -0.56
N PRO A 120 -29.69 3.48 0.15
CA PRO A 120 -29.73 3.57 1.61
C PRO A 120 -30.96 4.39 2.05
N ASN A 121 -31.69 3.89 3.03
CA ASN A 121 -32.87 4.53 3.60
C ASN A 121 -32.61 4.77 5.08
N PHE A 122 -32.69 6.02 5.50
CA PHE A 122 -32.40 6.46 6.88
C PHE A 122 -33.68 6.45 7.71
N ASN A 123 -33.56 6.09 8.99
CA ASN A 123 -34.71 6.14 9.89
C ASN A 123 -35.07 7.58 10.29
N GLU A 124 -36.36 7.85 10.43
CA GLU A 124 -36.86 8.98 11.22
C GLU A 124 -36.74 8.68 12.72
N GLU A 125 -36.85 9.70 13.57
CA GLU A 125 -36.92 9.49 15.02
C GLU A 125 -38.18 8.69 15.38
N TYR A 126 -38.02 7.62 16.15
CA TYR A 126 -39.16 6.84 16.64
C TYR A 126 -38.93 6.34 18.06
N THR A 127 -40.02 6.10 18.80
CA THR A 127 -39.99 5.57 20.16
C THR A 127 -40.77 4.27 20.23
N PHE A 128 -40.21 3.25 20.86
CA PHE A 128 -40.89 1.98 21.12
C PHE A 128 -40.69 1.57 22.58
N GLN A 129 -41.58 0.71 23.09
CA GLN A 129 -41.49 0.19 24.44
C GLN A 129 -40.76 -1.15 24.43
N ASN A 130 -39.72 -1.31 25.26
CA ASN A 130 -38.99 -2.56 25.39
C ASN A 130 -39.77 -3.61 26.21
N GLU A 131 -39.24 -4.83 26.31
CA GLU A 131 -39.84 -5.92 27.09
C GLU A 131 -39.97 -5.63 28.60
N TYR A 132 -39.21 -4.65 29.09
CA TYR A 132 -39.22 -4.20 30.50
C TYR A 132 -40.19 -3.04 30.75
N GLY A 133 -40.87 -2.54 29.70
CA GLY A 133 -41.81 -1.43 29.80
C GLY A 133 -41.18 -0.03 29.68
N ASP A 134 -39.88 0.07 29.40
CA ASP A 134 -39.21 1.35 29.20
C ASP A 134 -39.40 1.87 27.77
N ASN A 135 -39.66 3.17 27.63
CA ASN A 135 -39.68 3.84 26.33
C ASN A 135 -38.26 4.10 25.85
N ILE A 136 -37.88 3.47 24.73
CA ILE A 136 -36.60 3.68 24.06
C ILE A 136 -36.84 4.55 22.83
N THR A 137 -36.19 5.71 22.77
CA THR A 137 -36.18 6.60 21.61
C THR A 137 -34.95 6.32 20.76
N ILE A 138 -35.18 5.98 19.50
CA ILE A 138 -34.15 5.83 18.47
C ILE A 138 -34.07 7.16 17.69
N PRO A 139 -32.91 7.85 17.71
CA PRO A 139 -32.77 9.13 17.04
C PRO A 139 -32.81 8.97 15.51
N ALA A 140 -33.22 10.02 14.81
CA ALA A 140 -33.16 10.06 13.35
C ALA A 140 -31.71 9.84 12.84
N TYR A 141 -31.57 9.25 11.65
CA TYR A 141 -30.29 8.97 11.00
C TYR A 141 -29.31 8.12 11.83
N SER A 142 -29.81 7.27 12.73
CA SER A 142 -28.98 6.34 13.52
C SER A 142 -29.04 4.90 13.05
N GLU A 143 -30.03 4.57 12.20
CA GLU A 143 -30.23 3.28 11.57
C GLU A 143 -30.43 3.46 10.06
N ILE A 144 -29.82 2.58 9.27
CA ILE A 144 -29.88 2.57 7.82
C ILE A 144 -30.35 1.19 7.34
N VAL A 145 -31.27 1.21 6.39
CA VAL A 145 -31.79 0.03 5.71
C VAL A 145 -31.53 0.18 4.21
N PHE A 146 -31.03 -0.85 3.57
CA PHE A 146 -30.79 -0.83 2.13
C PHE A 146 -31.96 -1.46 1.38
N SER A 147 -32.27 -0.92 0.21
CA SER A 147 -33.26 -1.44 -0.72
C SER A 147 -32.73 -1.51 -2.14
N TYR A 148 -33.33 -2.37 -2.97
CA TYR A 148 -32.98 -2.53 -4.37
C TYR A 148 -34.20 -2.25 -5.26
N ALA A 149 -34.11 -1.23 -6.12
CA ALA A 149 -35.14 -0.92 -7.10
C ALA A 149 -34.95 -1.78 -8.36
N ARG A 150 -35.83 -2.76 -8.63
CA ARG A 150 -35.84 -3.49 -9.91
C ARG A 150 -36.80 -2.84 -10.91
N GLY A 151 -36.53 -3.02 -12.20
CA GLY A 151 -37.26 -2.34 -13.29
C GLY A 151 -38.67 -2.89 -13.57
N ASP A 152 -39.08 -3.87 -12.80
CA ASP A 152 -40.27 -4.71 -12.95
C ASP A 152 -41.20 -4.61 -11.71
N ASP A 153 -41.21 -3.45 -11.03
CA ASP A 153 -41.97 -3.15 -9.81
C ASP A 153 -41.68 -4.06 -8.59
N ALA A 154 -40.71 -4.99 -8.72
CA ALA A 154 -40.23 -5.82 -7.63
C ALA A 154 -39.23 -5.03 -6.76
N PHE A 155 -39.74 -4.50 -5.64
CA PHE A 155 -38.94 -3.81 -4.62
C PHE A 155 -38.41 -4.81 -3.59
N GLN A 156 -37.09 -4.89 -3.42
CA GLN A 156 -36.49 -5.70 -2.36
C GLN A 156 -36.02 -4.78 -1.23
N GLU A 157 -36.73 -4.80 -0.10
CA GLU A 157 -36.36 -4.06 1.11
C GLU A 157 -35.47 -4.88 2.04
N ASN A 158 -34.79 -4.19 2.96
CA ASN A 158 -34.05 -4.77 4.08
C ASN A 158 -32.95 -5.74 3.65
N ILE A 159 -32.16 -5.33 2.65
CA ILE A 159 -31.05 -6.14 2.15
C ILE A 159 -29.77 -5.89 2.93
N LYS A 160 -29.01 -6.96 3.15
CA LYS A 160 -27.64 -6.88 3.63
C LYS A 160 -26.70 -6.69 2.44
N ILE A 161 -25.96 -5.59 2.44
CA ILE A 161 -24.95 -5.30 1.42
C ILE A 161 -23.63 -6.01 1.74
N SER A 162 -22.80 -6.20 0.73
CA SER A 162 -21.46 -6.79 0.87
C SER A 162 -20.53 -5.87 1.68
N LYS A 163 -19.44 -6.43 2.22
CA LYS A 163 -18.46 -5.63 2.98
C LYS A 163 -17.79 -4.53 2.12
N GLY A 164 -17.67 -4.78 0.81
CA GLY A 164 -17.16 -3.79 -0.14
C GLY A 164 -18.14 -2.64 -0.36
N GLU A 165 -19.42 -2.94 -0.53
CA GLU A 165 -20.48 -1.91 -0.60
C GLU A 165 -20.58 -1.15 0.72
N GLU A 166 -20.45 -1.81 1.87
CA GLU A 166 -20.44 -1.16 3.19
C GLU A 166 -19.30 -0.13 3.29
N SER A 167 -18.06 -0.51 2.93
CA SER A 167 -16.91 0.40 2.91
C SER A 167 -17.14 1.58 1.94
N ASN A 168 -17.75 1.33 0.76
CA ASN A 168 -18.12 2.40 -0.18
C ASN A 168 -19.20 3.34 0.36
N PHE A 169 -20.18 2.82 1.09
CA PHE A 169 -21.19 3.64 1.74
C PHE A 169 -20.56 4.56 2.78
N VAL A 170 -19.72 4.01 3.67
CA VAL A 170 -19.01 4.82 4.66
C VAL A 170 -18.11 5.86 3.98
N TRP A 171 -17.37 5.46 2.94
CA TRP A 171 -16.59 6.37 2.13
C TRP A 171 -17.44 7.52 1.56
N SER A 172 -18.64 7.23 1.06
CA SER A 172 -19.55 8.24 0.48
C SER A 172 -19.99 9.30 1.50
N VAL A 173 -20.17 8.90 2.78
CA VAL A 173 -20.42 9.82 3.90
C VAL A 173 -19.22 10.74 4.11
N PHE A 174 -18.02 10.18 4.18
CA PHE A 174 -16.80 10.96 4.43
C PHE A 174 -16.40 11.82 3.23
N TYR A 175 -16.62 11.36 2.00
CA TYR A 175 -16.43 12.15 0.80
C TYR A 175 -17.31 13.40 0.82
N SER A 176 -18.60 13.23 1.15
CA SER A 176 -19.53 14.35 1.30
C SER A 176 -19.08 15.33 2.40
N LEU A 177 -18.57 14.81 3.52
CA LEU A 177 -17.98 15.65 4.57
C LEU A 177 -16.76 16.43 4.07
N PHE A 178 -15.85 15.79 3.33
CA PHE A 178 -14.65 16.45 2.80
C PHE A 178 -15.00 17.53 1.77
N GLU A 179 -16.01 17.30 0.94
CA GLU A 179 -16.55 18.30 0.01
C GLU A 179 -17.05 19.54 0.75
N GLN A 180 -17.85 19.37 1.80
CA GLN A 180 -18.31 20.49 2.64
C GLN A 180 -17.17 21.23 3.33
N VAL A 181 -16.22 20.49 3.92
CA VAL A 181 -15.06 21.05 4.59
C VAL A 181 -14.24 21.93 3.63
N ILE A 182 -13.99 21.44 2.42
CA ILE A 182 -13.21 22.17 1.42
C ILE A 182 -13.99 23.40 0.93
N SER A 183 -15.28 23.26 0.64
CA SER A 183 -16.16 24.36 0.25
C SER A 183 -16.13 25.51 1.28
N GLU A 184 -16.31 25.20 2.56
CA GLU A 184 -16.29 26.19 3.63
C GLU A 184 -14.90 26.82 3.85
N LEU A 185 -13.84 26.01 3.78
CA LEU A 185 -12.48 26.50 3.98
C LEU A 185 -11.93 27.32 2.80
N ASN A 186 -12.48 27.14 1.61
CA ASN A 186 -12.17 27.96 0.44
C ASN A 186 -12.70 29.39 0.55
N ILE A 187 -13.71 29.64 1.39
CA ILE A 187 -14.15 31.00 1.71
C ILE A 187 -13.05 31.68 2.55
N ALA A 188 -12.36 32.65 1.94
CA ALA A 188 -11.20 33.31 2.53
C ALA A 188 -11.54 34.13 3.80
N GLU A 189 -12.68 34.81 3.80
CA GLU A 189 -13.14 35.60 4.94
C GLU A 189 -13.93 34.72 5.92
N ILE A 190 -13.37 34.50 7.11
CA ILE A 190 -13.98 33.67 8.18
C ILE A 190 -15.43 34.10 8.50
N LYS A 191 -15.72 35.41 8.41
CA LYS A 191 -17.04 35.97 8.71
C LYS A 191 -18.12 35.60 7.67
N ASN A 192 -17.71 35.19 6.46
CA ASN A 192 -18.60 34.84 5.37
C ASN A 192 -18.82 33.32 5.27
N ARG A 193 -18.15 32.53 6.10
CA ARG A 193 -18.37 31.08 6.19
C ARG A 193 -19.73 30.80 6.79
N SER A 194 -20.39 29.74 6.32
CA SER A 194 -21.69 29.34 6.86
C SER A 194 -21.55 28.72 8.25
N THR A 195 -20.35 28.22 8.57
CA THR A 195 -20.02 27.56 9.84
C THR A 195 -18.61 27.91 10.31
N ASP A 196 -18.41 27.96 11.62
CA ASP A 196 -17.09 28.12 12.23
C ASP A 196 -16.43 26.79 12.63
N LYS A 197 -17.13 25.67 12.43
CA LYS A 197 -16.72 24.33 12.88
C LYS A 197 -15.42 23.82 12.25
N PHE A 198 -15.09 24.27 11.04
CA PHE A 198 -13.88 23.82 10.34
C PHE A 198 -12.70 24.77 10.47
N ASN A 199 -12.86 25.94 11.09
CA ASN A 199 -11.84 26.99 11.09
C ASN A 199 -10.51 26.58 11.71
N ASN A 200 -10.53 25.63 12.65
CA ASN A 200 -9.33 25.11 13.31
C ASN A 200 -8.73 23.88 12.61
N LEU A 201 -9.33 23.43 11.51
CA LEU A 201 -8.89 22.23 10.81
C LEU A 201 -7.58 22.51 10.04
N GLU A 202 -6.56 21.73 10.34
CA GLU A 202 -5.23 21.84 9.73
C GLU A 202 -4.94 20.67 8.77
N TYR A 203 -5.50 19.49 9.04
CA TYR A 203 -5.19 18.25 8.32
C TYR A 203 -6.44 17.42 7.98
N VAL A 204 -6.41 16.78 6.81
CA VAL A 204 -7.25 15.63 6.46
C VAL A 204 -6.32 14.43 6.23
N PHE A 205 -6.60 13.32 6.90
CA PHE A 205 -5.85 12.07 6.76
C PHE A 205 -6.76 10.99 6.17
N ILE A 206 -6.37 10.40 5.04
CA ILE A 206 -7.15 9.34 4.37
C ILE A 206 -6.30 8.07 4.35
N ASP A 207 -6.69 7.05 5.11
CA ASP A 207 -6.04 5.74 5.14
C ASP A 207 -6.87 4.69 4.39
N ASP A 208 -6.34 4.20 3.27
CA ASP A 208 -6.94 3.14 2.45
C ASP A 208 -8.44 3.39 2.17
N PRO A 209 -8.81 4.45 1.42
CA PRO A 209 -10.18 4.95 1.33
C PRO A 209 -11.21 3.89 0.93
N VAL A 210 -10.85 2.99 0.01
CA VAL A 210 -11.65 1.79 -0.29
C VAL A 210 -10.71 0.65 -0.69
N SER A 211 -10.99 -0.59 -0.28
CA SER A 211 -10.19 -1.77 -0.64
C SER A 211 -10.87 -2.75 -1.60
N SER A 212 -12.14 -2.53 -1.92
CA SER A 212 -13.02 -3.57 -2.47
C SER A 212 -13.80 -3.14 -3.72
N LEU A 213 -13.32 -2.13 -4.43
CA LEU A 213 -13.85 -1.72 -5.74
C LEU A 213 -13.20 -2.51 -6.89
N ASP A 214 -13.92 -2.64 -8.00
CA ASP A 214 -13.31 -3.06 -9.26
C ASP A 214 -12.29 -2.02 -9.76
N GLU A 215 -11.41 -2.41 -10.67
CA GLU A 215 -10.30 -1.54 -11.09
C GLU A 215 -10.77 -0.22 -11.74
N ASN A 216 -11.95 -0.19 -12.37
CA ASN A 216 -12.45 1.02 -13.05
C ASN A 216 -12.97 2.04 -12.03
N HIS A 217 -13.91 1.63 -11.17
CA HIS A 217 -14.43 2.49 -10.11
C HIS A 217 -13.32 2.91 -9.13
N PHE A 218 -12.30 2.07 -8.98
CA PHE A 218 -11.16 2.37 -8.13
C PHE A 218 -10.21 3.43 -8.72
N ILE A 219 -10.02 3.44 -10.05
CA ILE A 219 -9.31 4.53 -10.75
C ILE A 219 -10.13 5.82 -10.66
N GLU A 220 -11.44 5.74 -10.90
CA GLU A 220 -12.34 6.88 -10.83
C GLU A 220 -12.33 7.53 -9.45
N LEU A 221 -12.46 6.72 -8.39
CA LEU A 221 -12.31 7.19 -7.01
C LEU A 221 -10.99 7.94 -6.77
N ALA A 222 -9.87 7.43 -7.30
CA ALA A 222 -8.58 8.10 -7.18
C ALA A 222 -8.58 9.47 -7.88
N ILE A 223 -9.20 9.55 -9.06
CA ILE A 223 -9.35 10.81 -9.79
C ILE A 223 -10.23 11.79 -9.01
N ASP A 224 -11.37 11.35 -8.50
CA ASP A 224 -12.32 12.19 -7.76
C ASP A 224 -11.68 12.75 -6.48
N ILE A 225 -10.94 11.92 -5.73
CA ILE A 225 -10.16 12.38 -4.58
C ILE A 225 -9.11 13.41 -4.99
N ALA A 226 -8.40 13.17 -6.10
CA ALA A 226 -7.39 14.10 -6.57
C ALA A 226 -8.01 15.45 -6.94
N GLN A 227 -9.11 15.46 -7.67
CA GLN A 227 -9.85 16.65 -8.06
C GLN A 227 -10.38 17.41 -6.84
N LEU A 228 -10.97 16.69 -5.88
CA LEU A 228 -11.46 17.27 -4.63
C LEU A 228 -10.32 17.94 -3.84
N ILE A 229 -9.16 17.31 -3.74
CA ILE A 229 -8.00 17.89 -3.03
C ILE A 229 -7.40 19.09 -3.79
N GLN A 230 -7.39 19.02 -5.12
CA GLN A 230 -6.92 20.10 -5.99
C GLN A 230 -7.84 21.33 -5.91
N SER A 231 -9.16 21.14 -5.75
CA SER A 231 -10.10 22.25 -5.58
C SER A 231 -9.96 23.00 -4.26
N SER A 232 -9.20 22.46 -3.28
CA SER A 232 -8.92 23.16 -2.04
C SER A 232 -7.93 24.31 -2.24
N GLU A 233 -8.38 25.54 -2.06
CA GLU A 233 -7.56 26.77 -2.13
C GLU A 233 -7.01 27.18 -0.75
N SER A 234 -7.51 26.53 0.31
CA SER A 234 -7.13 26.79 1.70
C SER A 234 -5.73 26.25 2.07
N ASN A 235 -5.30 26.54 3.31
CA ASN A 235 -4.06 25.98 3.88
C ASN A 235 -4.20 24.54 4.38
N LEU A 236 -5.35 23.89 4.15
CA LEU A 236 -5.62 22.52 4.56
C LEU A 236 -4.61 21.55 3.92
N LYS A 237 -4.03 20.67 4.74
CA LYS A 237 -3.06 19.68 4.29
C LYS A 237 -3.67 18.28 4.24
N PHE A 238 -3.27 17.51 3.24
CA PHE A 238 -3.79 16.17 2.98
C PHE A 238 -2.68 15.14 3.13
N ILE A 239 -2.95 14.09 3.90
CA ILE A 239 -2.09 12.92 4.00
C ILE A 239 -2.89 11.71 3.56
N ILE A 240 -2.42 11.03 2.52
CA ILE A 240 -3.12 9.88 1.95
C ILE A 240 -2.19 8.67 2.06
N THR A 241 -2.68 7.60 2.67
CA THR A 241 -1.96 6.34 2.76
C THR A 241 -2.72 5.27 1.96
N THR A 242 -1.99 4.50 1.15
CA THR A 242 -2.60 3.40 0.39
C THR A 242 -1.69 2.17 0.30
N HIS A 243 -2.28 0.99 0.27
CA HIS A 243 -1.60 -0.26 -0.11
C HIS A 243 -1.73 -0.63 -1.58
N ASN A 244 -2.64 0.03 -2.31
CA ASN A 244 -2.91 -0.32 -3.68
C ASN A 244 -1.95 0.44 -4.63
N PRO A 245 -1.09 -0.26 -5.39
CA PRO A 245 -0.16 0.38 -6.30
C PRO A 245 -0.83 1.22 -7.39
N LEU A 246 -1.97 0.77 -7.93
CA LEU A 246 -2.68 1.47 -9.00
C LEU A 246 -3.20 2.81 -8.49
N PHE A 247 -3.86 2.80 -7.33
CA PHE A 247 -4.34 4.00 -6.65
C PHE A 247 -3.22 5.01 -6.41
N TYR A 248 -2.12 4.53 -5.82
CA TYR A 248 -0.95 5.34 -5.54
C TYR A 248 -0.40 5.96 -6.82
N ASN A 249 -0.33 5.19 -7.90
CA ASN A 249 0.20 5.67 -9.17
C ASN A 249 -0.69 6.72 -9.84
N VAL A 250 -2.02 6.53 -9.80
CA VAL A 250 -2.99 7.53 -10.27
C VAL A 250 -2.82 8.82 -9.48
N LEU A 251 -2.94 8.77 -8.15
CA LEU A 251 -2.77 9.94 -7.28
C LEU A 251 -1.40 10.61 -7.42
N HIS A 252 -0.33 9.82 -7.50
CA HIS A 252 1.02 10.35 -7.69
C HIS A 252 1.12 11.17 -8.98
N ASN A 253 0.48 10.70 -10.06
CA ASN A 253 0.46 11.39 -11.34
C ASN A 253 -0.41 12.64 -11.30
N GLU A 254 -1.61 12.56 -10.74
CA GLU A 254 -2.51 13.70 -10.60
C GLU A 254 -1.90 14.82 -9.75
N PHE A 255 -1.17 14.47 -8.68
CA PHE A 255 -0.51 15.45 -7.81
C PHE A 255 0.86 15.92 -8.28
N ARG A 256 1.34 15.53 -9.48
CA ARG A 256 2.68 15.97 -9.97
C ARG A 256 2.84 17.48 -10.06
N ARG A 257 1.76 18.17 -10.43
CA ARG A 257 1.76 19.63 -10.61
C ARG A 257 1.48 20.38 -9.31
N GLU A 258 1.05 19.67 -8.28
CA GLU A 258 0.73 20.21 -6.97
C GLU A 258 1.97 20.36 -6.09
N ASN A 259 1.83 21.13 -5.02
CA ASN A 259 2.83 21.17 -3.94
C ASN A 259 2.79 19.87 -3.12
N SER A 260 3.10 18.74 -3.75
CA SER A 260 3.00 17.40 -3.20
C SER A 260 4.37 16.75 -2.93
N ILE A 261 4.35 15.65 -2.18
CA ILE A 261 5.47 14.74 -2.01
C ILE A 261 4.93 13.33 -1.89
N SER A 262 5.67 12.35 -2.41
CA SER A 262 5.29 10.96 -2.30
C SER A 262 6.37 10.14 -1.62
N TYR A 263 5.94 9.17 -0.83
CA TYR A 263 6.75 8.34 0.01
C TYR A 263 6.40 6.87 -0.15
N ARG A 264 7.35 6.03 0.19
CA ARG A 264 7.16 4.61 0.46
C ARG A 264 7.52 4.33 1.90
N LEU A 265 6.58 3.77 2.64
CA LEU A 265 6.78 3.29 4.00
C LEU A 265 7.10 1.80 3.96
N GLU A 266 8.23 1.44 4.56
CA GLU A 266 8.70 0.06 4.72
C GLU A 266 8.86 -0.26 6.21
N LYS A 267 8.45 -1.46 6.60
CA LYS A 267 8.68 -2.00 7.95
C LYS A 267 9.86 -2.95 7.88
N ILE A 268 10.94 -2.65 8.60
CA ILE A 268 12.11 -3.50 8.68
C ILE A 268 11.89 -4.59 9.73
N ASN A 269 11.54 -4.17 10.96
CA ASN A 269 11.28 -5.02 12.12
C ASN A 269 10.03 -4.51 12.86
N TYR A 270 9.72 -5.04 14.05
CA TYR A 270 8.48 -4.69 14.78
C TYR A 270 8.28 -3.16 14.96
N ASP A 271 9.33 -2.44 15.35
CA ASP A 271 9.30 -0.99 15.62
C ASP A 271 10.17 -0.13 14.69
N ASP A 272 10.90 -0.74 13.75
CA ASP A 272 11.80 -0.03 12.84
C ASP A 272 11.17 0.14 11.45
N PHE A 273 11.09 1.39 11.00
CA PHE A 273 10.49 1.77 9.72
C PHE A 273 11.44 2.62 8.87
N ILE A 274 11.28 2.57 7.55
CA ILE A 274 11.93 3.48 6.60
C ILE A 274 10.84 4.22 5.83
N LEU A 275 10.90 5.55 5.84
CA LEU A 275 10.12 6.39 4.94
C LEU A 275 11.03 6.88 3.79
N SER A 276 10.88 6.29 2.61
CA SER A 276 11.68 6.60 1.42
C SER A 276 10.92 7.53 0.48
N LYS A 277 11.44 8.74 0.25
CA LYS A 277 10.89 9.67 -0.75
C LYS A 277 10.96 9.05 -2.16
N GLN A 278 9.87 9.17 -2.91
CA GLN A 278 9.79 8.77 -4.32
C GLN A 278 9.94 10.00 -5.21
N GLU A 279 11.01 10.06 -6.01
CA GLU A 279 11.30 11.22 -6.88
C GLU A 279 11.11 10.94 -8.38
N SER A 280 10.95 9.68 -8.79
CA SER A 280 10.96 9.34 -10.22
C SER A 280 9.57 9.41 -10.86
N ASP A 281 9.52 9.88 -12.10
CA ASP A 281 8.34 9.88 -12.98
C ASP A 281 7.83 8.48 -13.36
N SER A 282 8.54 7.42 -12.97
CA SER A 282 8.08 6.05 -13.18
C SER A 282 7.20 5.67 -11.99
N PRO A 283 5.87 5.48 -12.20
CA PRO A 283 5.00 4.94 -11.17
C PRO A 283 5.63 3.69 -10.57
N PHE A 284 5.39 3.49 -9.28
CA PHE A 284 5.92 2.36 -8.52
C PHE A 284 5.60 1.05 -9.25
N ALA A 285 6.61 0.46 -9.88
CA ALA A 285 6.51 -0.85 -10.51
C ALA A 285 6.51 -1.89 -9.39
N TYR A 286 5.35 -2.08 -8.77
CA TYR A 286 5.15 -2.93 -7.60
C TYR A 286 5.82 -4.29 -7.73
N GLN A 287 5.66 -4.91 -8.90
CA GLN A 287 6.24 -6.22 -9.17
C GLN A 287 7.75 -6.20 -9.30
N VAL A 288 8.33 -5.11 -9.85
CA VAL A 288 9.79 -4.92 -9.88
C VAL A 288 10.30 -4.76 -8.45
N TYR A 289 9.61 -3.97 -7.63
CA TYR A 289 9.97 -3.79 -6.23
C TYR A 289 9.89 -5.11 -5.44
N LEU A 290 8.80 -5.86 -5.57
CA LEU A 290 8.62 -7.14 -4.89
C LEU A 290 9.71 -8.13 -5.29
N LYS A 291 10.01 -8.22 -6.59
CA LYS A 291 11.11 -9.04 -7.11
C LYS A 291 12.45 -8.61 -6.51
N ASN A 292 12.73 -7.31 -6.51
CA ASN A 292 13.97 -6.75 -5.97
C ASN A 292 14.15 -7.03 -4.47
N GLN A 293 13.08 -6.92 -3.67
CA GLN A 293 13.07 -7.30 -2.26
C GLN A 293 13.38 -8.78 -2.08
N LEU A 294 12.76 -9.64 -2.88
CA LEU A 294 12.99 -11.07 -2.85
C LEU A 294 14.43 -11.46 -3.25
N GLU A 295 15.02 -10.79 -4.24
CA GLU A 295 16.41 -11.01 -4.63
C GLU A 295 17.38 -10.61 -3.50
N ASP A 296 17.16 -9.47 -2.84
CA ASP A 296 18.01 -8.96 -1.75
C ASP A 296 18.11 -9.93 -0.55
N LEU A 297 17.06 -10.73 -0.31
CA LEU A 297 17.07 -11.76 0.75
C LEU A 297 18.21 -12.76 0.59
N PHE A 298 18.59 -13.07 -0.66
CA PHE A 298 19.54 -14.12 -1.00
C PHE A 298 20.91 -13.59 -1.42
N LYS A 299 21.12 -12.27 -1.42
CA LYS A 299 22.37 -11.62 -1.82
C LYS A 299 23.03 -10.92 -0.66
N GLU A 300 24.36 -10.96 -0.60
CA GLU A 300 25.19 -10.18 0.33
C GLU A 300 26.26 -9.40 -0.41
N GLU A 301 26.51 -8.15 0.03
CA GLU A 301 27.50 -7.27 -0.58
C GLU A 301 28.93 -7.75 -0.25
N VAL A 302 29.78 -7.83 -1.27
CA VAL A 302 31.21 -8.11 -1.13
C VAL A 302 31.95 -6.77 -1.07
N LEU A 303 32.46 -6.46 0.11
CA LEU A 303 33.19 -5.22 0.37
C LEU A 303 34.53 -5.16 -0.38
N ALA A 304 35.01 -3.94 -0.61
CA ALA A 304 36.23 -3.66 -1.36
C ALA A 304 37.46 -4.42 -0.81
N GLU A 305 37.59 -4.52 0.51
CA GLU A 305 38.69 -5.22 1.15
C GLU A 305 38.71 -6.70 0.75
N LYS A 306 37.55 -7.37 0.79
CA LYS A 306 37.39 -8.78 0.40
C LYS A 306 37.64 -9.00 -1.08
N LEU A 307 37.24 -8.06 -1.94
CA LEU A 307 37.54 -8.12 -3.38
C LEU A 307 39.05 -8.04 -3.64
N LYS A 308 39.76 -7.17 -2.92
CA LYS A 308 41.23 -7.12 -2.96
C LYS A 308 41.84 -8.45 -2.49
N GLU A 309 41.26 -9.10 -1.48
CA GLU A 309 41.74 -10.42 -1.02
C GLU A 309 41.61 -11.52 -2.07
N LEU A 310 40.54 -11.52 -2.86
CA LEU A 310 40.32 -12.51 -3.91
C LEU A 310 41.42 -12.48 -4.98
N ILE A 311 42.10 -11.34 -5.15
CA ILE A 311 43.17 -11.13 -6.13
C ILE A 311 44.57 -11.33 -5.53
N LYS A 312 44.70 -11.60 -4.22
CA LYS A 312 45.97 -11.70 -3.48
C LYS A 312 46.98 -12.75 -4.00
N LYS A 313 46.64 -13.53 -5.03
CA LYS A 313 47.54 -14.50 -5.68
C LYS A 313 47.97 -14.15 -7.13
N VAL A 314 47.47 -13.08 -7.77
CA VAL A 314 47.62 -12.84 -9.24
C VAL A 314 47.94 -11.38 -9.67
N ILE A 315 48.97 -10.74 -9.09
CA ILE A 315 49.80 -9.66 -9.74
C ILE A 315 49.33 -8.17 -9.70
N SER A 316 50.35 -7.30 -9.56
CA SER A 316 50.56 -5.84 -9.84
C SER A 316 49.78 -4.75 -9.09
N LYS A 317 50.55 -3.75 -8.61
CA LYS A 317 50.09 -2.51 -7.94
C LYS A 317 49.07 -1.70 -8.77
N ASP A 318 49.12 -1.83 -10.10
CA ASP A 318 48.23 -1.18 -11.07
C ASP A 318 46.78 -1.70 -10.99
N LYS A 319 46.59 -3.01 -10.76
CA LYS A 319 45.25 -3.61 -10.61
C LYS A 319 44.56 -3.19 -9.31
N GLU A 320 45.31 -3.02 -8.22
CA GLU A 320 44.77 -2.51 -6.96
C GLU A 320 44.26 -1.07 -7.09
N GLU A 321 45.00 -0.21 -7.79
CA GLU A 321 44.60 1.19 -8.03
C GLU A 321 43.32 1.26 -8.89
N LYS A 322 43.18 0.41 -9.91
CA LYS A 322 41.96 0.31 -10.72
C LYS A 322 40.73 -0.08 -9.90
N ILE A 323 40.87 -1.00 -8.94
CA ILE A 323 39.79 -1.37 -8.02
C ILE A 323 39.42 -0.20 -7.11
N GLU A 324 40.38 0.58 -6.61
CA GLU A 324 40.07 1.77 -5.81
C GLU A 324 39.32 2.84 -6.60
N ARG A 325 39.64 3.01 -7.89
CA ARG A 325 38.91 3.92 -8.78
C ARG A 325 37.44 3.55 -8.94
N LEU A 326 37.13 2.25 -8.97
CA LEU A 326 35.74 1.75 -9.04
C LEU A 326 34.90 2.24 -7.85
N PHE A 327 35.47 2.23 -6.64
CA PHE A 327 34.75 2.63 -5.42
C PHE A 327 34.71 4.16 -5.22
N THR A 328 35.74 4.88 -5.66
CA THR A 328 35.88 6.33 -5.44
C THR A 328 35.27 7.18 -6.55
N ASN A 329 35.63 6.92 -7.81
CA ASN A 329 35.35 7.79 -8.95
C ASN A 329 34.30 7.23 -9.93
N GLY A 330 33.98 5.94 -9.82
CA GLY A 330 33.12 5.23 -10.78
C GLY A 330 33.81 5.03 -12.13
N LEU A 331 33.23 4.19 -12.98
CA LEU A 331 33.78 3.84 -14.31
C LEU A 331 32.78 4.19 -15.41
N THR A 332 33.29 4.61 -16.56
CA THR A 332 32.52 4.74 -17.81
C THR A 332 32.17 3.38 -18.38
N GLN A 333 31.26 3.34 -19.37
CA GLN A 333 30.89 2.07 -20.02
C GLN A 333 32.09 1.39 -20.69
N GLU A 334 32.96 2.16 -21.35
CA GLU A 334 34.19 1.68 -21.99
C GLU A 334 35.13 1.05 -20.95
N GLU A 335 35.33 1.73 -19.82
CA GLU A 335 36.19 1.25 -18.73
C GLU A 335 35.60 0.03 -18.02
N LEU A 336 34.27 -0.09 -17.93
CA LEU A 336 33.61 -1.29 -17.39
C LEU A 336 33.85 -2.51 -18.29
N GLU A 337 33.83 -2.32 -19.61
CA GLU A 337 34.08 -3.40 -20.58
C GLU A 337 35.52 -3.90 -20.52
N GLU A 338 36.48 -2.99 -20.32
CA GLU A 338 37.89 -3.33 -20.07
C GLU A 338 38.05 -4.04 -18.72
N PHE A 339 37.44 -3.49 -17.67
CA PHE A 339 37.47 -4.06 -16.31
C PHE A 339 36.93 -5.49 -16.28
N HIS A 340 35.86 -5.79 -17.02
CA HIS A 340 35.33 -7.14 -17.13
C HIS A 340 36.36 -8.16 -17.66
N LYS A 341 37.16 -7.76 -18.66
CA LYS A 341 38.19 -8.64 -19.25
C LYS A 341 39.38 -8.86 -18.33
N GLU A 342 39.72 -7.87 -17.49
CA GLU A 342 40.89 -7.90 -16.63
C GLU A 342 40.73 -8.71 -15.35
N PHE A 343 39.47 -8.92 -14.91
CA PHE A 343 39.12 -9.57 -13.64
C PHE A 343 38.16 -10.77 -13.82
N PRO A 344 38.58 -11.83 -14.55
CA PRO A 344 37.76 -13.02 -14.73
C PRO A 344 37.43 -13.73 -13.41
N GLU A 345 38.20 -13.50 -12.35
CA GLU A 345 37.96 -14.06 -11.01
C GLU A 345 36.65 -13.56 -10.38
N PHE A 346 36.11 -12.45 -10.88
CA PHE A 346 34.83 -11.89 -10.41
C PHE A 346 33.63 -12.45 -11.16
N ASN A 347 33.81 -13.32 -12.16
CA ASN A 347 32.73 -13.78 -13.05
C ASN A 347 31.56 -14.48 -12.32
N ASP A 348 31.84 -15.13 -11.19
CA ASP A 348 30.83 -15.80 -10.36
C ASP A 348 30.09 -14.83 -9.41
N LEU A 349 30.58 -13.60 -9.27
CA LEU A 349 29.93 -12.56 -8.49
C LEU A 349 28.80 -11.91 -9.28
N TYR A 350 27.82 -11.41 -8.54
CA TYR A 350 26.76 -10.56 -9.06
C TYR A 350 27.15 -9.10 -8.92
N VAL A 351 26.66 -8.25 -9.82
CA VAL A 351 26.92 -6.81 -9.81
C VAL A 351 25.63 -6.02 -9.95
N ILE A 352 25.59 -4.90 -9.22
CA ILE A 352 24.62 -3.83 -9.43
C ILE A 352 25.37 -2.63 -10.00
N LYS A 353 24.93 -2.17 -11.17
CA LYS A 353 25.43 -0.96 -11.83
C LYS A 353 24.50 0.21 -11.52
N THR A 354 25.01 1.24 -10.86
CA THR A 354 24.25 2.45 -10.49
C THR A 354 24.84 3.69 -11.14
N TYR A 355 24.00 4.62 -11.59
CA TYR A 355 24.47 5.91 -12.06
C TYR A 355 25.21 6.63 -10.94
N PHE A 356 26.38 7.21 -11.24
CA PHE A 356 27.15 7.98 -10.29
C PHE A 356 27.17 9.46 -10.63
N LYS A 357 27.69 9.83 -11.81
CA LYS A 357 27.74 11.21 -12.29
C LYS A 357 27.84 11.27 -13.81
N LYS A 358 27.63 12.46 -14.37
CA LYS A 358 27.89 12.77 -15.78
C LYS A 358 28.89 13.91 -15.86
N GLU A 359 29.99 13.70 -16.57
CA GLU A 359 31.07 14.68 -16.71
C GLU A 359 31.62 14.60 -18.14
N ASN A 360 31.84 15.75 -18.80
CA ASN A 360 32.36 15.80 -20.17
C ASN A 360 31.61 14.90 -21.18
N LYS A 361 30.27 14.85 -21.09
CA LYS A 361 29.37 13.98 -21.87
C LYS A 361 29.54 12.47 -21.62
N LYS A 362 30.45 12.03 -20.76
CA LYS A 362 30.59 10.64 -20.32
C LYS A 362 29.75 10.39 -19.06
N VAL A 363 29.13 9.21 -19.00
CA VAL A 363 28.36 8.76 -17.83
C VAL A 363 29.24 7.80 -17.04
N PHE A 364 29.38 8.08 -15.75
CA PHE A 364 30.12 7.26 -14.79
C PHE A 364 29.14 6.45 -13.96
N TYR A 365 29.50 5.20 -13.72
CA TYR A 365 28.71 4.25 -12.94
C TYR A 365 29.51 3.75 -11.74
N LYS A 366 28.82 3.56 -10.62
CA LYS A 366 29.32 2.81 -9.48
C LYS A 366 28.86 1.37 -9.59
N VAL A 367 29.80 0.45 -9.38
CA VAL A 367 29.53 -0.99 -9.37
C VAL A 367 29.72 -1.51 -7.96
N LYS A 368 28.72 -2.27 -7.50
CA LYS A 368 28.78 -3.03 -6.24
C LYS A 368 28.75 -4.50 -6.56
N PHE A 369 29.56 -5.28 -5.84
CA PHE A 369 29.65 -6.72 -6.00
C PHE A 369 28.88 -7.45 -4.92
N PHE A 370 28.29 -8.59 -5.28
CA PHE A 370 27.46 -9.40 -4.41
C PHE A 370 27.73 -10.88 -4.64
N LYS A 371 27.50 -11.68 -3.60
CA LYS A 371 27.45 -13.14 -3.69
C LYS A 371 26.18 -13.68 -3.07
N ASP A 372 25.91 -14.95 -3.33
CA ASP A 372 24.80 -15.63 -2.67
C ASP A 372 25.08 -15.82 -1.18
N LYS A 373 24.09 -15.53 -0.35
CA LYS A 373 24.09 -15.88 1.07
C LYS A 373 23.95 -17.37 1.26
N GLU A 374 24.50 -17.87 2.35
CA GLU A 374 24.14 -19.17 2.90
C GLU A 374 22.64 -19.17 3.26
N ILE A 375 21.98 -20.31 3.01
CA ILE A 375 20.51 -20.41 3.16
C ILE A 375 20.07 -20.11 4.60
N ASP A 376 20.88 -20.50 5.57
CA ASP A 376 20.54 -20.35 6.98
C ASP A 376 20.63 -18.88 7.43
N ASP A 377 21.50 -18.07 6.80
CA ASP A 377 21.65 -16.64 7.03
C ASP A 377 20.55 -15.79 6.37
N CYS A 378 19.77 -16.38 5.47
CA CYS A 378 18.69 -15.68 4.77
C CYS A 378 17.52 -15.38 5.73
N LYS A 379 17.19 -14.10 5.94
CA LYS A 379 16.07 -13.62 6.78
C LYS A 379 14.73 -13.71 6.04
N VAL A 380 14.26 -14.93 5.81
CA VAL A 380 12.99 -15.19 5.10
C VAL A 380 11.83 -15.36 6.08
N GLU A 381 10.84 -14.48 5.97
CA GLU A 381 9.55 -14.57 6.65
C GLU A 381 8.41 -15.12 5.77
N LYS A 382 7.28 -15.47 6.40
CA LYS A 382 6.11 -16.06 5.72
C LYS A 382 5.57 -15.15 4.62
N TYR A 383 5.51 -13.83 4.86
CA TYR A 383 4.93 -12.88 3.91
C TYR A 383 5.71 -12.78 2.59
N HIS A 384 7.01 -13.12 2.56
CA HIS A 384 7.78 -13.13 1.31
C HIS A 384 7.21 -14.11 0.27
N PHE A 385 6.55 -15.19 0.70
CA PHE A 385 5.88 -16.11 -0.23
C PHE A 385 4.60 -15.50 -0.81
N ASN A 386 3.98 -14.55 -0.11
CA ASN A 386 2.87 -13.79 -0.68
C ASN A 386 3.38 -12.81 -1.75
N PHE A 387 4.60 -12.29 -1.62
CA PHE A 387 5.20 -11.43 -2.66
C PHE A 387 5.38 -12.19 -3.96
N ILE A 388 5.98 -13.39 -3.92
CA ILE A 388 6.19 -14.18 -5.14
C ILE A 388 4.88 -14.67 -5.75
N ARG A 389 3.89 -15.03 -4.93
CA ARG A 389 2.53 -15.34 -5.39
C ARG A 389 1.91 -14.15 -6.12
N ASN A 390 2.00 -12.96 -5.53
CA ASN A 390 1.44 -11.75 -6.14
C ASN A 390 2.11 -11.42 -7.48
N ILE A 391 3.44 -11.58 -7.58
CA ILE A 391 4.15 -11.46 -8.86
C ILE A 391 3.59 -12.46 -9.86
N LEU A 392 3.54 -13.75 -9.50
CA LEU A 392 3.05 -14.80 -10.40
C LEU A 392 1.60 -14.57 -10.83
N GLU A 393 0.70 -14.22 -9.92
CA GLU A 393 -0.71 -13.95 -10.23
C GLU A 393 -0.86 -12.81 -11.24
N LYS A 394 -0.23 -11.65 -10.98
CA LYS A 394 -0.33 -10.53 -11.92
C LYS A 394 0.35 -10.80 -13.24
N VAL A 395 1.49 -11.51 -13.23
CA VAL A 395 2.17 -11.91 -14.47
C VAL A 395 1.31 -12.91 -15.24
N SER A 396 0.61 -13.83 -14.58
CA SER A 396 -0.27 -14.79 -15.26
C SER A 396 -1.46 -14.11 -15.91
N THR A 397 -2.11 -13.19 -15.20
CA THR A 397 -3.19 -12.38 -15.74
C THR A 397 -2.72 -11.57 -16.94
N PHE A 398 -1.56 -10.91 -16.84
CA PHE A 398 -0.99 -10.12 -17.93
C PHE A 398 -0.69 -10.97 -19.19
N LEU A 399 -0.24 -12.21 -19.00
CA LEU A 399 0.10 -13.13 -20.08
C LEU A 399 -1.11 -13.94 -20.59
N GLY A 400 -2.29 -13.76 -20.00
CA GLY A 400 -3.51 -14.47 -20.39
C GLY A 400 -3.56 -15.94 -19.94
N TYR A 401 -2.79 -16.33 -18.92
CA TYR A 401 -2.90 -17.66 -18.29
C TYR A 401 -4.09 -17.70 -17.32
N TYR A 402 -4.74 -18.87 -17.22
CA TYR A 402 -5.93 -19.06 -16.37
C TYR A 402 -5.54 -19.25 -14.90
N GLU A 403 -4.42 -19.93 -14.64
CA GLU A 403 -3.85 -20.07 -13.29
C GLU A 403 -2.39 -19.59 -13.25
N PHE A 404 -2.01 -18.92 -12.16
CA PHE A 404 -0.61 -18.53 -11.94
C PHE A 404 0.36 -19.72 -11.91
N LYS A 405 -0.15 -20.92 -11.59
CA LYS A 405 0.62 -22.16 -11.56
C LYS A 405 1.20 -22.52 -12.92
N GLU A 406 0.59 -22.03 -14.01
CA GLU A 406 1.06 -22.24 -15.37
C GLU A 406 2.41 -21.57 -15.63
N LEU A 407 2.76 -20.56 -14.83
CA LEU A 407 4.06 -19.87 -14.84
C LEU A 407 5.12 -20.54 -13.98
N LEU A 408 4.76 -21.56 -13.20
CA LEU A 408 5.76 -22.30 -12.43
C LEU A 408 6.64 -23.10 -13.40
N PRO A 409 7.94 -23.29 -13.08
CA PRO A 409 8.82 -24.13 -13.89
C PRO A 409 8.14 -25.49 -14.10
N LYS A 410 8.14 -26.06 -15.32
CA LYS A 410 7.37 -27.28 -15.64
C LYS A 410 8.12 -28.61 -15.41
N SER A 411 9.44 -28.57 -15.25
CA SER A 411 10.27 -29.66 -14.78
C SER A 411 11.69 -29.14 -14.52
N ASN A 412 12.43 -29.78 -13.60
CA ASN A 412 13.87 -29.62 -13.53
C ASN A 412 14.48 -30.93 -14.01
N GLU A 413 15.28 -30.91 -15.08
CA GLU A 413 15.88 -32.11 -15.71
C GLU A 413 16.73 -32.95 -14.72
N ASN A 414 17.14 -32.37 -13.59
CA ASN A 414 18.04 -33.02 -12.64
C ASN A 414 17.39 -33.66 -11.40
N ASN A 415 16.12 -33.36 -11.04
CA ASN A 415 15.44 -34.05 -9.92
C ASN A 415 13.89 -33.86 -9.88
N PRO A 416 13.12 -34.71 -10.58
CA PRO A 416 11.66 -34.58 -10.71
C PRO A 416 10.86 -34.75 -9.41
N GLU A 417 11.27 -35.64 -8.51
CA GLU A 417 10.55 -35.92 -7.25
C GLU A 417 10.63 -34.75 -6.26
N LEU A 418 11.82 -34.18 -6.14
CA LEU A 418 12.05 -33.01 -5.29
C LEU A 418 11.29 -31.80 -5.85
N TYR A 419 11.20 -31.68 -7.18
CA TYR A 419 10.45 -30.65 -7.88
C TYR A 419 8.93 -30.75 -7.65
N ASN A 420 8.31 -31.93 -7.84
CA ASN A 420 6.87 -32.12 -7.60
C ASN A 420 6.50 -31.88 -6.13
N LYS A 421 7.30 -32.40 -5.19
CA LYS A 421 7.08 -32.19 -3.74
C LYS A 421 7.24 -30.73 -3.30
N ARG A 422 8.06 -29.93 -4.02
CA ARG A 422 8.32 -28.50 -3.73
C ARG A 422 7.25 -27.59 -4.30
N ILE A 423 6.81 -27.84 -5.53
CA ILE A 423 5.68 -27.12 -6.14
C ILE A 423 4.41 -27.45 -5.37
N GLU A 424 4.15 -28.72 -5.04
CA GLU A 424 3.05 -29.14 -4.16
C GLU A 424 3.15 -28.53 -2.75
N SER A 425 4.34 -28.32 -2.18
CA SER A 425 4.46 -27.58 -0.92
C SER A 425 3.99 -26.12 -1.06
N TYR A 426 4.35 -25.46 -2.17
CA TYR A 426 3.93 -24.09 -2.45
C TYR A 426 2.42 -23.98 -2.78
N THR A 427 1.89 -24.89 -3.60
CA THR A 427 0.47 -24.92 -3.99
C THR A 427 -0.44 -25.53 -2.94
N ASN A 428 -0.03 -26.57 -2.21
CA ASN A 428 -0.89 -27.28 -1.25
C ASN A 428 -0.72 -26.79 0.20
N ARG A 429 0.45 -26.28 0.64
CA ARG A 429 0.63 -25.85 2.06
C ARG A 429 0.31 -24.39 2.33
N ARG A 430 0.26 -23.53 1.30
CA ARG A 430 0.10 -22.06 1.49
C ARG A 430 -1.10 -21.44 0.80
N VAL A 431 -1.88 -22.21 0.03
CA VAL A 431 -3.22 -21.78 -0.41
C VAL A 431 -4.18 -21.68 0.78
N ASN A 432 -3.93 -22.38 1.89
CA ASN A 432 -4.74 -22.27 3.12
C ASN A 432 -4.38 -21.11 4.07
N PHE A 433 -3.29 -20.38 3.82
CA PHE A 433 -2.91 -19.22 4.62
C PHE A 433 -3.65 -17.93 4.23
N GLY A 434 -4.25 -17.92 3.04
CA GLY A 434 -4.95 -16.77 2.48
C GLY A 434 -6.46 -16.93 2.37
N SER A 435 -7.04 -18.07 2.77
CA SER A 435 -8.47 -18.33 2.59
C SER A 435 -9.25 -18.38 3.90
N HIS A 436 -8.76 -18.95 5.00
CA HIS A 436 -9.46 -18.90 6.30
C HIS A 436 -8.51 -19.13 7.50
N SER A 437 -8.25 -18.12 8.33
CA SER A 437 -7.88 -18.38 9.74
C SER A 437 -8.16 -17.19 10.66
N LYS A 438 -9.43 -17.12 11.09
CA LYS A 438 -9.89 -16.49 12.33
C LYS A 438 -9.47 -17.28 13.59
N HIS A 439 -8.47 -18.16 13.52
CA HIS A 439 -8.08 -19.05 14.62
C HIS A 439 -6.59 -18.93 14.95
N SER A 440 -6.34 -18.07 15.94
CA SER A 440 -5.41 -18.20 17.06
C SER A 440 -4.33 -19.29 17.06
N GLY A 441 -3.10 -18.87 17.35
CA GLY A 441 -2.43 -19.31 18.58
C GLY A 441 -1.23 -20.23 18.43
N GLU A 442 -1.16 -21.08 17.41
CA GLU A 442 -0.10 -22.08 17.28
C GLU A 442 0.39 -22.19 15.84
N GLU A 443 1.28 -21.30 15.42
CA GLU A 443 1.98 -21.48 14.16
C GLU A 443 3.49 -21.30 14.35
N MET A 444 4.25 -22.30 13.90
CA MET A 444 5.72 -22.28 13.97
C MET A 444 6.29 -20.94 13.48
N PRO A 445 7.07 -20.23 14.30
CA PRO A 445 7.58 -18.90 13.98
C PRO A 445 8.67 -18.88 12.90
N PHE A 446 9.17 -20.05 12.45
CA PHE A 446 10.34 -20.13 11.56
C PHE A 446 10.02 -20.77 10.20
N VAL A 447 10.42 -20.09 9.12
CA VAL A 447 10.50 -20.68 7.78
C VAL A 447 11.71 -21.62 7.74
N ASN A 448 11.49 -22.90 7.51
CA ASN A 448 12.57 -23.90 7.48
C ASN A 448 13.50 -23.71 6.26
N SER A 449 14.72 -24.25 6.33
CA SER A 449 15.74 -24.09 5.28
C SER A 449 15.32 -24.68 3.92
N ASN A 450 14.43 -25.67 3.89
CA ASN A 450 13.90 -26.22 2.63
C ASN A 450 12.97 -25.21 1.94
N ASP A 451 12.06 -24.58 2.69
CA ASP A 451 11.17 -23.54 2.16
C ASP A 451 11.96 -22.32 1.69
N LYS A 452 13.03 -21.93 2.42
CA LYS A 452 13.96 -20.88 1.97
C LYS A 452 14.61 -21.21 0.62
N ARG A 453 15.07 -22.46 0.43
CA ARG A 453 15.65 -22.93 -0.85
C ARG A 453 14.63 -22.90 -1.98
N VAL A 454 13.37 -23.25 -1.70
CA VAL A 454 12.28 -23.18 -2.69
C VAL A 454 12.04 -21.74 -3.12
N LEU A 455 11.93 -20.81 -2.15
CA LEU A 455 11.77 -19.40 -2.48
C LEU A 455 12.96 -18.87 -3.29
N LYS A 456 14.20 -19.17 -2.89
CA LYS A 456 15.41 -18.80 -3.66
C LYS A 456 15.34 -19.30 -5.10
N PHE A 457 14.96 -20.56 -5.30
CA PHE A 457 14.84 -21.16 -6.62
C PHE A 457 13.79 -20.45 -7.48
N LEU A 458 12.60 -20.18 -6.95
CA LEU A 458 11.54 -19.51 -7.69
C LEU A 458 11.90 -18.05 -8.03
N VAL A 459 12.54 -17.33 -7.11
CA VAL A 459 13.03 -15.96 -7.34
C VAL A 459 14.09 -15.95 -8.43
N THR A 460 15.02 -16.90 -8.40
CA THR A 460 16.05 -17.06 -9.43
C THR A 460 15.41 -17.40 -10.78
N TYR A 461 14.44 -18.32 -10.80
CA TYR A 461 13.70 -18.67 -12.01
C TYR A 461 12.98 -17.45 -12.60
N LEU A 462 12.26 -16.66 -11.81
CA LEU A 462 11.60 -15.44 -12.28
C LEU A 462 12.58 -14.39 -12.82
N SER A 463 13.82 -14.41 -12.35
CA SER A 463 14.84 -13.40 -12.68
C SER A 463 15.73 -13.81 -13.84
N GLU A 464 15.93 -15.10 -14.06
CA GLU A 464 16.88 -15.64 -15.04
C GLU A 464 16.22 -16.48 -16.14
N SER A 465 14.97 -16.95 -15.96
CA SER A 465 14.28 -17.77 -16.95
C SER A 465 14.06 -17.01 -18.25
N LYS A 466 14.59 -17.54 -19.35
CA LYS A 466 14.37 -16.99 -20.69
C LYS A 466 12.89 -16.99 -21.07
N ASP A 467 12.08 -17.91 -20.56
CA ASP A 467 10.67 -18.02 -20.93
C ASP A 467 9.82 -16.91 -20.28
N VAL A 468 10.14 -16.54 -19.03
CA VAL A 468 9.47 -15.44 -18.32
C VAL A 468 10.04 -14.08 -18.77
N ASN A 469 11.37 -13.98 -18.91
CA ASN A 469 12.05 -12.73 -19.29
C ASN A 469 11.84 -12.34 -20.76
N LYS A 470 11.61 -13.29 -21.68
CA LYS A 470 11.33 -12.98 -23.10
C LYS A 470 10.08 -12.12 -23.29
N ILE A 471 9.12 -12.20 -22.38
CA ILE A 471 7.81 -11.55 -22.54
C ILE A 471 7.66 -10.35 -21.61
N PHE A 472 8.10 -10.46 -20.34
CA PHE A 472 7.93 -9.36 -19.37
C PHE A 472 9.08 -8.35 -19.36
N LYS A 473 10.26 -8.71 -19.90
CA LYS A 473 11.50 -7.89 -19.85
C LYS A 473 11.84 -7.37 -18.44
N PHE A 474 11.60 -8.17 -17.38
CA PHE A 474 12.11 -7.85 -16.05
C PHE A 474 13.64 -7.87 -16.10
N LYS A 475 14.28 -6.71 -16.16
CA LYS A 475 15.74 -6.67 -16.06
C LYS A 475 16.17 -7.21 -14.69
N PRO A 476 17.10 -8.19 -14.64
CA PRO A 476 17.64 -8.66 -13.38
C PRO A 476 18.35 -7.50 -12.67
N ARG A 477 18.05 -7.31 -11.37
CA ARG A 477 18.73 -6.27 -10.58
C ARG A 477 20.19 -6.64 -10.35
N TYR A 478 20.43 -7.93 -10.12
CA TYR A 478 21.74 -8.54 -9.93
C TYR A 478 22.17 -9.25 -11.21
N ILE A 479 23.14 -8.69 -11.90
CA ILE A 479 23.66 -9.25 -13.16
C ILE A 479 24.92 -10.04 -12.82
N LYS A 480 25.10 -11.27 -13.31
CA LYS A 480 26.41 -11.92 -13.14
C LYS A 480 27.48 -11.08 -13.82
N PHE A 481 28.63 -10.92 -13.18
CA PHE A 481 29.72 -10.13 -13.74
C PHE A 481 30.13 -10.63 -15.13
N ALA A 482 30.08 -11.95 -15.35
CA ALA A 482 30.24 -12.60 -16.66
C ALA A 482 29.35 -12.03 -17.79
N PHE A 483 28.23 -11.39 -17.44
CA PHE A 483 27.23 -10.86 -18.36
C PHE A 483 27.13 -9.32 -18.31
N LEU A 484 28.06 -8.65 -17.61
CA LEU A 484 28.02 -7.20 -17.40
C LEU A 484 28.09 -6.39 -18.71
N ASN A 485 28.68 -6.97 -19.76
CA ASN A 485 28.86 -6.33 -21.07
C ASN A 485 27.75 -6.69 -22.08
N ILE A 486 26.73 -7.45 -21.68
CA ILE A 486 25.60 -7.71 -22.56
C ILE A 486 24.75 -6.43 -22.58
N ASN A 487 24.83 -5.70 -23.69
CA ASN A 487 23.97 -4.58 -24.04
C ASN A 487 22.51 -5.06 -24.16
N GLU A 488 21.83 -5.31 -23.05
CA GLU A 488 20.38 -5.40 -23.01
C GLU A 488 19.80 -4.06 -22.56
N GLY A 489 19.60 -3.22 -23.58
CA GLY A 489 19.02 -1.88 -23.56
C GLY A 489 17.65 -1.82 -22.89
#